data_AF-A0A0D0CZZ0-F1
#
_entry.id   AF-A0A0D0CZZ0-F1
#
_cell.length_a   1.000
_cell.length_b   1.000
_cell.length_c   1.000
_cell.angle_alpha   90.00
_cell.angle_beta   90.00
_cell.angle_gamma   90.00
#
_symmetry.space_group_name_H-M   'P 1'
#
loop_
_entity.id
_entity.type
_entity.pdbx_description
1 polymer ?
#
loop_
_entity_poly.entity_id
_entity_poly.type
_entity_poly.pdbx_seq_one_letter_code
_entity_poly.pdbx_strand_id
1 'polypeptide(L)'
;MSDLRGIAALCFQFAKESVPFVLSEEGPLKEVAMLIRNDQVWVHELQFNFSPPSLEPKIACMVAITEHSQTCATITKIVTSPEYRGIGCARRLVRQVCKYFLNSGK
;
A
#
# COMPACT_ATOMS: atom_id res chain seq x y z
N MET A 1 8.31 9.91 7.39
CA MET A 1 7.21 10.90 7.21
C MET A 1 6.71 10.97 5.76
N SER A 2 7.60 10.83 4.77
CA SER A 2 7.23 10.80 3.33
C SER A 2 6.32 9.61 2.97
N ASP A 3 6.65 8.42 3.44
CA ASP A 3 5.87 7.19 3.15
C ASP A 3 4.44 7.26 3.67
N LEU A 4 4.23 7.84 4.86
CA LEU A 4 2.91 8.02 5.45
C LEU A 4 1.98 8.81 4.52
N ARG A 5 2.48 9.90 3.93
CA ARG A 5 1.70 10.74 3.02
C ARG A 5 1.42 10.03 1.70
N GLY A 6 2.40 9.31 1.16
CA GLY A 6 2.22 8.52 -0.06
C GLY A 6 1.17 7.41 0.10
N ILE A 7 1.22 6.67 1.21
CA ILE A 7 0.24 5.62 1.51
C ILE A 7 -1.14 6.23 1.81
N ALA A 8 -1.21 7.35 2.54
CA ALA A 8 -2.47 8.03 2.84
C ALA A 8 -3.18 8.52 1.57
N ALA A 9 -2.44 9.02 0.58
CA ALA A 9 -3.01 9.39 -0.71
C ALA A 9 -3.63 8.19 -1.43
N LEU A 10 -2.97 7.03 -1.41
CA LEU A 10 -3.50 5.79 -1.98
C LEU A 10 -4.73 5.28 -1.21
N CYS A 11 -4.72 5.30 0.13
CA CYS A 11 -5.89 4.92 0.94
C CYS A 11 -7.09 5.84 0.68
N PHE A 12 -6.86 7.15 0.57
CA PHE A 12 -7.91 8.10 0.24
C PHE A 12 -8.53 7.82 -1.13
N GLN A 13 -7.69 7.56 -2.13
CA GLN A 13 -8.16 7.20 -3.46
C GLN A 13 -9.04 5.93 -3.43
N PHE A 14 -8.61 4.90 -2.71
CA PHE A 14 -9.37 3.67 -2.55
C PHE A 14 -10.75 3.93 -1.92
N ALA A 15 -10.80 4.71 -0.84
CA ALA A 15 -12.07 5.05 -0.18
C ALA A 15 -13.00 5.84 -1.10
N LYS A 16 -12.47 6.78 -1.89
CA LYS A 16 -13.24 7.56 -2.87
C LYS A 16 -13.88 6.66 -3.94
N GLU A 17 -13.19 5.60 -4.36
CA GLU A 17 -13.65 4.66 -5.39
C GLU A 17 -14.54 3.53 -4.81
N SER A 18 -14.69 3.42 -3.48
CA SER A 18 -15.34 2.28 -2.79
C SER A 18 -16.61 2.66 -2.01
N VAL A 19 -17.61 3.24 -2.69
CA VAL A 19 -18.93 3.55 -2.10
C VAL A 19 -19.54 2.28 -1.45
N PRO A 20 -20.11 2.33 -0.22
CA PRO A 20 -20.46 3.51 0.60
C PRO A 20 -19.38 4.02 1.56
N PHE A 21 -18.16 3.47 1.53
CA PHE A 21 -17.11 3.75 2.52
C PHE A 21 -16.32 5.02 2.19
N VAL A 22 -16.98 6.17 2.24
CA VAL A 22 -16.34 7.48 2.05
C VAL A 22 -15.64 7.88 3.35
N LEU A 23 -14.30 7.92 3.34
CA LEU A 23 -13.53 8.48 4.45
C LEU A 23 -13.59 10.02 4.41
N SER A 24 -13.71 10.65 5.57
CA SER A 24 -13.43 12.09 5.72
C SER A 24 -11.95 12.38 5.43
N GLU A 25 -11.56 13.61 5.10
CA GLU A 25 -10.17 13.93 4.72
C GLU A 25 -9.10 13.53 5.77
N GLU A 26 -9.47 13.48 7.05
CA GLU A 26 -8.58 13.03 8.13
C GLU A 26 -8.53 11.50 8.32
N GLY A 27 -9.53 10.79 7.81
CA GLY A 27 -9.69 9.34 7.94
C GLY A 27 -8.52 8.53 7.35
N PRO A 28 -8.01 8.84 6.15
CA PRO A 28 -6.90 8.11 5.53
C PRO A 28 -5.61 8.16 6.34
N LEU A 29 -5.28 9.29 6.96
CA LEU A 29 -4.06 9.41 7.78
C LEU A 29 -4.17 8.56 9.05
N LYS A 30 -5.33 8.55 9.72
CA LYS A 30 -5.57 7.71 10.91
C LYS A 30 -5.52 6.23 10.55
N GLU A 31 -6.18 5.84 9.45
CA GLU A 31 -6.19 4.45 8.99
C GLU A 31 -4.78 3.98 8.62
N VAL A 32 -4.04 4.75 7.82
CA VAL A 32 -2.68 4.38 7.44
C VAL A 32 -1.76 4.31 8.65
N ALA A 33 -1.88 5.24 9.61
CA ALA A 33 -1.12 5.18 10.84
C ALA A 33 -1.39 3.88 11.62
N MET A 34 -2.64 3.41 11.67
CA MET A 34 -2.99 2.11 12.27
C MET A 34 -2.39 0.94 11.50
N LEU A 35 -2.53 0.93 10.17
CA LEU A 35 -1.99 -0.14 9.33
C LEU A 35 -0.47 -0.25 9.41
N ILE A 36 0.25 0.88 9.43
CA ILE A 36 1.71 0.90 9.60
C ILE A 36 2.07 0.42 11.01
N ARG A 37 1.38 0.90 12.05
CA ARG A 37 1.64 0.48 13.44
C ARG A 37 1.47 -1.03 13.63
N ASN A 38 0.57 -1.65 12.87
CA ASN A 38 0.27 -3.07 12.96
C ASN A 38 1.10 -3.94 11.98
N ASP A 39 2.06 -3.37 11.24
CA ASP A 39 2.81 -4.06 10.18
C ASP A 39 1.91 -4.68 9.07
N GLN A 40 0.77 -4.02 8.79
CA GLN A 40 -0.26 -4.51 7.88
C GLN A 40 -0.17 -3.92 6.47
N VAL A 41 0.86 -3.12 6.16
CA VAL A 41 1.03 -2.47 4.86
C VAL A 41 2.34 -2.82 4.20
N TRP A 42 2.23 -3.15 2.91
CA TRP A 42 3.33 -3.38 2.00
C TRP A 42 3.28 -2.35 0.88
N VAL A 43 4.43 -1.84 0.44
CA VAL A 43 4.51 -0.79 -0.57
C VAL A 43 5.47 -1.16 -1.71
N HIS A 44 5.18 -0.65 -2.90
CA HIS A 44 6.11 -0.64 -4.02
C HIS A 44 6.59 0.79 -4.25
N GLU A 45 7.80 1.05 -3.82
CA GLU A 45 8.48 2.33 -4.00
C GLU A 45 9.21 2.35 -5.36
N LEU A 46 9.12 3.48 -6.06
CA LEU A 46 9.90 3.72 -7.27
C LEU A 46 11.23 4.33 -6.88
N GLN A 47 12.31 3.61 -7.15
CA GLN A 47 13.65 4.19 -7.10
C GLN A 47 13.89 5.00 -8.38
N PHE A 48 14.06 6.31 -8.23
CA PHE A 48 14.50 7.17 -9.33
C PHE A 48 16.00 6.93 -9.56
N ASN A 49 16.34 6.02 -10.45
CA ASN A 49 17.74 5.78 -10.83
C ASN A 49 18.40 6.96 -11.57
N PHE A 50 17.67 8.07 -11.83
CA PHE A 50 18.12 9.17 -12.69
C PHE A 50 17.63 10.58 -12.28
N SER A 51 17.39 10.87 -11.00
CA SER A 51 17.08 12.24 -10.57
C SER A 51 17.83 12.63 -9.30
N PRO A 52 18.14 13.93 -9.12
CA PRO A 52 19.00 14.41 -8.05
C PRO A 52 18.48 13.97 -6.67
N PRO A 53 19.36 13.90 -5.65
CA PRO A 53 19.04 13.46 -4.28
C PRO A 53 17.91 14.23 -3.57
N SER A 54 17.31 15.22 -4.24
CA SER A 54 16.22 16.08 -3.76
C SER A 54 14.81 15.61 -4.14
N LEU A 55 14.64 14.55 -4.94
CA LEU A 55 13.30 14.00 -5.21
C LEU A 55 12.95 12.91 -4.17
N GLU A 56 11.94 13.21 -3.36
CA GLU A 56 11.34 12.25 -2.43
C GLU A 56 10.89 10.97 -3.15
N PRO A 57 11.14 9.78 -2.58
CA PRO A 57 10.69 8.54 -3.17
C PRO A 57 9.17 8.49 -3.34
N LYS A 58 8.72 7.89 -4.44
CA LYS A 58 7.29 7.80 -4.77
C LYS A 58 6.76 6.39 -4.56
N ILE A 59 5.71 6.27 -3.77
CA ILE A 59 4.98 5.01 -3.58
C ILE A 59 4.02 4.82 -4.75
N ALA A 60 4.28 3.82 -5.59
CA ALA A 60 3.47 3.53 -6.76
C ALA A 60 2.23 2.70 -6.43
N CYS A 61 2.36 1.72 -5.54
CA CYS A 61 1.23 0.92 -5.08
C CYS A 61 1.41 0.44 -3.65
N MET A 62 0.30 0.09 -3.01
CA MET A 62 0.23 -0.51 -1.69
C MET A 62 -0.62 -1.78 -1.69
N VAL A 63 -0.34 -2.66 -0.73
CA VAL A 63 -1.16 -3.82 -0.35
C VAL A 63 -1.37 -3.77 1.16
N ALA A 64 -2.62 -3.94 1.62
CA ALA A 64 -2.93 -4.09 3.04
C ALA A 64 -3.35 -5.53 3.37
N ILE A 65 -2.80 -6.08 4.44
CA ILE A 65 -3.12 -7.41 5.01
C ILE A 65 -3.64 -7.22 6.44
N THR A 66 -4.96 -7.27 6.65
CA THR A 66 -5.54 -6.91 7.95
C THR A 66 -5.88 -8.11 8.85
N GLU A 67 -5.87 -9.32 8.31
CA GLU A 67 -6.05 -10.56 9.05
C GLU A 67 -5.05 -11.58 8.54
N HIS A 68 -4.26 -12.16 9.44
CA HIS A 68 -3.40 -13.28 9.12
C HIS A 68 -3.29 -14.23 10.32
N SER A 69 -3.11 -15.51 10.00
CA SER A 69 -2.86 -16.63 10.89
C SER A 69 -1.86 -17.56 10.21
N GLN A 70 -1.35 -18.55 10.95
CA GLN A 70 -0.37 -19.51 10.43
C GLN A 70 -0.75 -20.16 9.09
N THR A 71 -2.04 -20.21 8.76
CA THR A 71 -2.56 -20.88 7.57
C THR A 71 -3.27 -19.96 6.58
N CYS A 72 -3.48 -18.68 6.91
CA CYS A 72 -4.29 -17.78 6.09
C CYS A 72 -3.85 -16.32 6.21
N ALA A 73 -3.91 -15.57 5.11
CA ALA A 73 -3.73 -14.12 5.12
C ALA A 73 -4.72 -13.45 4.16
N THR A 74 -5.38 -12.39 4.60
CA THR A 74 -6.41 -11.69 3.84
C THR A 74 -5.86 -10.37 3.30
N ILE A 75 -5.76 -10.25 1.98
CA ILE A 75 -5.54 -8.97 1.32
C ILE A 75 -6.84 -8.18 1.30
N THR A 76 -6.89 -7.03 1.98
CA THR A 76 -8.09 -6.18 2.04
C THR A 76 -8.01 -4.94 1.15
N LYS A 77 -6.81 -4.50 0.79
CA LYS A 77 -6.61 -3.39 -0.14
C LYS A 77 -5.47 -3.68 -1.09
N ILE A 78 -5.68 -3.40 -2.37
CA ILE A 78 -4.62 -3.29 -3.39
C ILE A 78 -4.89 -2.01 -4.16
N VAL A 79 -4.00 -1.04 -4.05
CA VAL A 79 -4.20 0.28 -4.67
C VAL A 79 -2.96 0.66 -5.45
N THR A 80 -3.14 1.07 -6.70
CA THR A 80 -2.06 1.58 -7.55
C THR A 80 -2.42 2.98 -8.01
N SER A 81 -1.49 3.92 -7.80
CA SER A 81 -1.62 5.29 -8.29
C SER A 81 -1.89 5.27 -9.81
N PRO A 82 -2.83 6.08 -10.33
CA PRO A 82 -3.16 6.15 -11.74
C PRO A 82 -1.95 6.31 -12.65
N GLU A 83 -0.97 7.12 -12.24
CA GLU A 83 0.27 7.40 -12.97
C GLU A 83 1.14 6.14 -13.21
N TYR A 84 0.97 5.11 -12.39
CA TYR A 84 1.80 3.89 -12.38
C TYR A 84 1.00 2.61 -12.64
N ARG A 85 -0.21 2.74 -13.20
CA ARG A 85 -1.00 1.60 -13.67
C ARG A 85 -0.40 1.05 -14.98
N GLY A 86 -0.71 -0.20 -15.32
CA GLY A 86 -0.25 -0.85 -16.57
C GLY A 86 1.22 -1.31 -16.59
N ILE A 87 2.10 -0.76 -15.72
CA ILE A 87 3.52 -1.15 -15.65
C ILE A 87 3.81 -2.30 -14.67
N GLY A 88 2.75 -2.95 -14.15
CA GLY A 88 2.87 -4.17 -13.35
C GLY A 88 3.37 -3.98 -11.91
N CYS A 89 3.30 -2.78 -11.33
CA CYS A 89 3.66 -2.52 -9.93
C CYS A 89 2.86 -3.40 -8.95
N ALA A 90 1.52 -3.37 -9.00
CA ALA A 90 0.66 -4.21 -8.16
C ALA A 90 0.99 -5.69 -8.30
N ARG A 91 1.15 -6.19 -9.54
CA ARG A 91 1.48 -7.60 -9.78
C ARG A 91 2.79 -8.01 -9.11
N ARG A 92 3.82 -7.16 -9.19
CA ARG A 92 5.12 -7.41 -8.54
C ARG A 92 4.98 -7.41 -7.02
N LEU A 93 4.30 -6.41 -6.47
CA LEU A 93 4.09 -6.29 -5.03
C LEU A 93 3.29 -7.47 -4.47
N VAL A 94 2.12 -7.77 -5.04
CA VAL A 94 1.25 -8.88 -4.61
C VAL A 94 2.00 -10.20 -4.67
N ARG A 95 2.77 -10.46 -5.74
CA ARG A 95 3.60 -11.67 -5.84
C ARG A 95 4.59 -11.77 -4.67
N GLN A 96 5.24 -10.67 -4.28
CA GLN A 96 6.17 -10.68 -3.15
C GLN A 96 5.46 -10.87 -1.81
N VAL A 97 4.32 -10.22 -1.61
CA VAL A 97 3.50 -10.38 -0.40
C VAL A 97 3.02 -11.82 -0.27
N CYS A 98 2.46 -12.42 -1.33
CA CYS A 98 2.04 -13.82 -1.29
C CYS A 98 3.21 -14.77 -0.99
N LYS A 99 4.39 -14.53 -1.60
CA LYS A 99 5.60 -15.31 -1.29
C LYS A 99 6.04 -15.16 0.16
N TYR A 100 5.91 -13.97 0.74
CA TYR A 100 6.23 -13.75 2.14
C TYR A 100 5.32 -14.62 3.02
N PHE A 101 4.00 -14.50 2.90
CA PHE A 101 3.07 -15.25 3.76
C PHE A 101 3.13 -16.77 3.54
N LEU A 102 3.32 -17.24 2.30
CA LEU A 102 3.49 -18.68 2.02
C LEU A 102 4.73 -19.29 2.69
N ASN A 103 5.80 -18.52 2.89
CA ASN A 103 7.06 -19.01 3.44
C ASN A 103 7.26 -18.65 4.92
N SER A 104 6.48 -17.73 5.46
CA SER A 104 6.68 -17.22 6.82
C SER A 104 6.05 -18.10 7.90
N GLY A 105 5.08 -18.96 7.55
CA GLY A 105 4.28 -19.71 8.52
C GLY A 105 3.56 -18.82 9.54
N LYS A 106 3.34 -17.56 9.18
CA LYS A 106 2.72 -16.50 10.00
C LYS A 106 1.31 -16.23 9.53
#